data_AF-A0AAU4YZI2-F1
#
_entry.id   AF-A0AAU4YZI2-F1
#
_cell.length_a   1.000
_cell.length_b   1.000
_cell.length_c   1.000
_cell.angle_alpha   90.00
_cell.angle_beta   90.00
_cell.angle_gamma   90.00
#
_symmetry.space_group_name_H-M   'P 1'
#
loop_
_entity.id
_entity.type
_entity.pdbx_description
1 polymer ?
#
loop_
_entity_poly.entity_id
_entity_poly.type
_entity_poly.pdbx_seq_one_letter_code
_entity_poly.pdbx_strand_id
1 'polypeptide(L)'
;MSGTPTAAATAAAELTAQRAGVTLRELHGLDEMHEACRVLDRIWRPDPGNPLITPELLRVFAHSGSYVVGVDRGGRMVGFCLGFLASAGLHSHIAGVDDSVRGRNVGFAVKQHQRAWALARDITTITWTFDPLISRNAYFNLTKLGAEPSEYLADFYGTMQDEVNAGTETDRLLVRWELTGEHAAGSAAGTPRTVTADVTGPRTVVALDAKPDGRPAVGRRDGDTVLVRIPAEAEELRRTDPPLAREWRYALREVLGGLMAEGHTVTGFTRDGWYVIDRRQESQA
;
A
#
# COMPACT_ATOMS: atom_id res chain seq x y z
N MET A 1 16.90 24.31 15.09
CA MET A 1 15.48 24.50 15.40
C MET A 1 14.70 23.44 14.63
N SER A 2 14.30 22.35 15.28
CA SER A 2 13.49 21.33 14.61
C SER A 2 12.08 21.91 14.44
N GLY A 3 11.61 22.04 13.20
CA GLY A 3 10.23 22.47 12.92
C GLY A 3 9.21 21.47 13.49
N THR A 4 7.95 21.89 13.60
CA THR A 4 6.86 20.99 14.01
C THR A 4 6.71 19.84 12.99
N PRO A 5 6.22 18.65 13.39
CA PRO A 5 6.00 17.52 12.48
C PRO A 5 5.17 17.91 11.24
N THR A 6 4.19 18.79 11.42
CA THR A 6 3.37 19.36 10.34
C THR A 6 4.19 20.19 9.36
N ALA A 7 5.04 21.11 9.83
CA ALA A 7 5.88 21.93 8.94
C ALA A 7 6.86 21.07 8.12
N ALA A 8 7.48 20.07 8.74
CA ALA A 8 8.34 19.12 8.05
C ALA A 8 7.58 18.29 7.03
N ALA A 9 6.35 17.88 7.35
CA ALA A 9 5.47 17.16 6.42
C ALA A 9 5.09 18.01 5.21
N THR A 10 4.71 19.27 5.42
CA THR A 10 4.38 20.21 4.33
C THR A 10 5.56 20.40 3.40
N ALA A 11 6.76 20.66 3.93
CA ALA A 11 7.96 20.82 3.13
C ALA A 11 8.30 19.55 2.31
N ALA A 12 8.12 18.36 2.90
CA ALA A 12 8.33 17.09 2.18
C ALA A 12 7.27 16.88 1.08
N ALA A 13 6.01 17.25 1.32
CA ALA A 13 4.94 17.18 0.32
C ALA A 13 5.23 18.12 -0.86
N GLU A 14 5.60 19.37 -0.60
CA GLU A 14 5.95 20.35 -1.62
C GLU A 14 7.14 19.89 -2.47
N LEU A 15 8.22 19.44 -1.82
CA LEU A 15 9.43 18.95 -2.50
C LEU A 15 9.14 17.75 -3.40
N THR A 16 8.33 16.81 -2.92
CA THR A 16 8.01 15.59 -3.70
C THR A 16 7.05 15.87 -4.84
N ALA A 17 6.07 16.76 -4.66
CA ALA A 17 5.20 17.24 -5.73
C ALA A 17 6.01 17.97 -6.82
N GLN A 18 6.93 18.86 -6.43
CA GLN A 18 7.82 19.57 -7.35
C GLN A 18 8.69 18.60 -8.15
N ARG A 19 9.34 17.63 -7.49
CA ARG A 19 10.18 16.61 -8.15
C ARG A 19 9.38 15.72 -9.10
N ALA A 20 8.13 15.41 -8.75
CA ALA A 20 7.24 14.63 -9.60
C ALA A 20 6.65 15.46 -10.77
N GLY A 21 6.72 16.79 -10.68
CA GLY A 21 6.16 17.72 -11.67
C GLY A 21 4.63 17.70 -11.67
N VAL A 22 4.02 17.64 -10.49
CA VAL A 22 2.57 17.60 -10.28
C VAL A 22 2.14 18.64 -9.26
N THR A 23 0.86 19.01 -9.31
CA THR A 23 0.19 19.80 -8.27
C THR A 23 -0.89 18.94 -7.64
N LEU A 24 -1.03 19.00 -6.31
CA LEU A 24 -2.08 18.31 -5.59
C LEU A 24 -3.01 19.36 -4.98
N ARG A 25 -4.31 19.15 -5.11
CA ARG A 25 -5.31 20.09 -4.60
C ARG A 25 -6.56 19.38 -4.11
N GLU A 26 -7.14 19.90 -3.05
CA GLU A 26 -8.46 19.46 -2.58
C GLU A 26 -9.52 19.78 -3.65
N LEU A 27 -10.43 18.84 -3.89
CA LEU A 27 -11.53 18.97 -4.84
C LEU A 27 -12.79 19.36 -4.08
N HIS A 28 -13.58 20.24 -4.68
CA HIS A 28 -14.83 20.69 -4.08
C HIS A 28 -15.97 20.59 -5.09
N GLY A 29 -15.82 21.09 -6.31
CA GLY A 29 -16.90 21.19 -7.31
C GLY A 29 -17.35 19.86 -7.90
N LEU A 30 -18.61 19.78 -8.34
CA LEU A 30 -19.15 18.58 -8.97
C LEU A 30 -18.43 18.22 -10.29
N ASP A 31 -18.05 19.23 -11.08
CA ASP A 31 -17.29 19.01 -12.32
C ASP A 31 -15.93 18.35 -12.07
N GLU A 32 -15.30 18.69 -10.95
CA GLU A 32 -14.04 18.09 -10.51
C GLU A 32 -14.25 16.63 -10.08
N MET A 33 -15.37 16.32 -9.42
CA MET A 33 -15.72 14.94 -9.06
C MET A 33 -16.01 14.09 -10.29
N HIS A 34 -16.69 14.64 -11.30
CA HIS A 34 -16.86 13.97 -12.60
C HIS A 34 -15.51 13.70 -13.28
N GLU A 35 -14.56 14.65 -13.20
CA GLU A 35 -13.22 14.45 -13.73
C GLU A 35 -12.45 13.37 -12.95
N ALA A 36 -12.55 13.36 -11.63
CA ALA A 36 -11.96 12.34 -10.77
C ALA A 36 -12.49 10.94 -11.12
N CYS A 37 -13.81 10.75 -11.24
CA CYS A 37 -14.39 9.48 -11.68
C CYS A 37 -13.85 9.07 -13.06
N ARG A 38 -13.81 10.00 -14.03
CA ARG A 38 -13.21 9.72 -15.36
C ARG A 38 -11.73 9.32 -15.28
N VAL A 39 -10.97 9.83 -14.31
CA VAL A 39 -9.56 9.43 -14.08
C VAL A 39 -9.52 8.00 -13.51
N LEU A 40 -10.34 7.70 -12.51
CA LEU A 40 -10.45 6.37 -11.91
C LEU A 40 -10.85 5.31 -12.94
N ASP A 41 -11.83 5.60 -13.79
CA ASP A 41 -12.28 4.70 -14.85
C ASP A 41 -11.18 4.35 -15.83
N ARG A 42 -10.30 5.31 -16.17
CA ARG A 42 -9.15 5.04 -17.05
C ARG A 42 -8.11 4.12 -16.40
N ILE A 43 -7.91 4.26 -15.09
CA ILE A 43 -6.88 3.53 -14.34
C ILE A 43 -7.33 2.09 -14.05
N TRP A 44 -8.55 1.91 -13.56
CA TRP A 44 -9.05 0.60 -13.10
C TRP A 44 -9.98 -0.11 -14.07
N ARG A 45 -10.56 0.61 -15.04
CA ARG A 45 -11.50 0.06 -16.03
C ARG A 45 -12.55 -0.85 -15.37
N PRO A 46 -13.31 -0.33 -14.40
CA PRO A 46 -14.33 -1.12 -13.71
C PRO A 46 -15.45 -1.52 -14.68
N ASP A 47 -16.26 -2.50 -14.28
CA ASP A 47 -17.50 -2.81 -14.98
C ASP A 47 -18.40 -1.55 -15.01
N PRO A 48 -18.98 -1.17 -16.17
CA PRO A 48 -19.89 -0.03 -16.27
C PRO A 48 -21.07 -0.04 -15.29
N GLY A 49 -21.54 -1.22 -14.87
CA GLY A 49 -22.61 -1.39 -13.88
C GLY A 49 -22.15 -1.31 -12.43
N ASN A 50 -20.84 -1.24 -12.17
CA ASN A 50 -20.26 -1.24 -10.83
C ASN A 50 -19.07 -0.26 -10.72
N PRO A 51 -19.34 1.06 -10.74
CA PRO A 51 -18.29 2.08 -10.64
C PRO A 51 -17.62 2.04 -9.26
N LEU A 52 -16.32 2.36 -9.22
CA LEU A 52 -15.55 2.40 -7.96
C LEU A 52 -16.14 3.38 -6.94
N ILE A 53 -16.60 4.54 -7.42
CA ILE A 53 -17.26 5.57 -6.62
C ILE A 53 -18.03 6.53 -7.54
N THR A 54 -19.10 7.13 -7.03
CA THR A 54 -19.89 8.11 -7.78
C THR A 54 -19.47 9.56 -7.48
N PRO A 55 -19.69 10.50 -8.42
CA PRO A 55 -19.42 11.91 -8.21
C PRO A 55 -20.17 12.50 -7.01
N GLU A 56 -21.41 12.05 -6.76
CA GLU A 56 -22.25 12.50 -5.65
C GLU A 56 -21.65 12.07 -4.31
N LEU A 57 -21.15 10.83 -4.21
CA LEU A 57 -20.46 10.36 -3.00
C LEU A 57 -19.16 11.13 -2.78
N LEU A 58 -18.37 11.38 -3.83
CA LEU A 58 -17.17 12.22 -3.72
C LEU A 58 -17.49 13.63 -3.23
N ARG A 59 -18.58 14.22 -3.72
CA ARG A 59 -19.06 15.53 -3.26
C ARG A 59 -19.46 15.50 -1.79
N VAL A 60 -20.11 14.45 -1.32
CA VAL A 60 -20.46 14.25 0.10
C VAL A 60 -19.19 14.11 0.95
N PHE A 61 -18.21 13.32 0.52
CA PHE A 61 -16.94 13.18 1.24
C PHE A 61 -16.20 14.52 1.35
N ALA A 62 -16.07 15.26 0.25
CA ALA A 62 -15.43 16.58 0.24
C ALA A 62 -16.17 17.58 1.13
N HIS A 63 -17.51 17.60 1.09
CA HIS A 63 -18.33 18.45 1.95
C HIS A 63 -18.20 18.09 3.43
N SER A 64 -18.05 16.79 3.74
CA SER A 64 -17.91 16.28 5.10
C SER A 64 -16.49 16.41 5.66
N GLY A 65 -15.58 17.08 4.94
CA GLY A 65 -14.21 17.32 5.37
C GLY A 65 -13.26 16.13 5.21
N SER A 66 -13.61 15.15 4.37
CA SER A 66 -12.73 14.04 4.02
C SER A 66 -11.61 14.49 3.08
N TYR A 67 -10.53 13.70 3.01
CA TYR A 67 -9.42 13.92 2.08
C TYR A 67 -9.86 13.55 0.66
N VAL A 68 -10.21 14.54 -0.17
CA VAL A 68 -10.59 14.35 -1.58
C VAL A 68 -9.67 15.20 -2.44
N VAL A 69 -8.66 14.59 -3.05
CA VAL A 69 -7.56 15.31 -3.70
C VAL A 69 -7.34 14.84 -5.14
N GLY A 70 -7.31 15.80 -6.06
CA GLY A 70 -6.87 15.60 -7.44
C GLY A 70 -5.38 15.81 -7.58
N VAL A 71 -4.79 15.12 -8.54
CA VAL A 71 -3.37 15.26 -8.93
C VAL A 71 -3.32 15.79 -10.35
N ASP A 72 -2.85 17.02 -10.52
CA ASP A 72 -2.81 17.69 -11.81
C ASP A 72 -1.40 17.72 -12.39
N ARG A 73 -1.34 17.63 -13.72
CA ARG A 73 -0.13 17.88 -14.49
C ARG A 73 -0.47 18.48 -15.85
N GLY A 74 0.17 19.60 -16.18
CA GLY A 74 -0.05 20.27 -17.46
C GLY A 74 -1.51 20.70 -17.68
N GLY A 75 -2.21 21.09 -16.62
CA GLY A 75 -3.62 21.53 -16.67
C GLY A 75 -4.65 20.40 -16.78
N ARG A 76 -4.26 19.14 -16.55
CA ARG A 76 -5.16 17.99 -16.57
C ARG A 76 -5.01 17.14 -15.31
N MET A 77 -6.11 16.60 -14.79
CA MET A 77 -6.07 15.62 -13.71
C MET A 77 -5.54 14.27 -14.23
N VAL A 78 -4.44 13.84 -13.62
CA VAL A 78 -3.70 12.59 -13.91
C VAL A 78 -3.74 11.61 -12.75
N GLY A 79 -4.38 11.96 -11.64
CA GLY A 79 -4.53 11.08 -10.50
C GLY A 79 -5.54 11.61 -9.50
N PHE A 80 -5.91 10.76 -8.56
CA PHE A 80 -6.91 11.05 -7.54
C PHE A 80 -6.61 10.26 -6.26
N CYS A 81 -6.92 10.84 -5.11
CA CYS A 81 -6.85 10.15 -3.84
C CYS A 81 -8.00 10.55 -2.91
N LEU A 82 -8.67 9.54 -2.38
CA LEU A 82 -9.73 9.63 -1.38
C LEU A 82 -9.28 8.98 -0.08
N GLY A 83 -9.49 9.68 1.03
CA GLY A 83 -9.51 9.08 2.36
C GLY A 83 -10.56 9.75 3.26
N PHE A 84 -11.10 9.00 4.21
CA PHE A 84 -12.14 9.46 5.12
C PHE A 84 -11.80 9.08 6.56
N LEU A 85 -12.38 9.79 7.53
CA LEU A 85 -12.14 9.50 8.94
C LEU A 85 -12.66 8.10 9.33
N ALA A 86 -11.86 7.40 10.10
CA ALA A 86 -12.13 6.09 10.66
C ALA A 86 -11.73 6.07 12.15
N SER A 87 -12.07 5.01 12.86
CA SER A 87 -11.80 4.87 14.30
C SER A 87 -10.31 5.03 14.65
N ALA A 88 -9.40 4.64 13.75
CA ALA A 88 -7.95 4.67 13.95
C ALA A 88 -7.25 5.89 13.33
N GLY A 89 -7.99 6.92 12.88
CA GLY A 89 -7.44 8.08 12.18
C GLY A 89 -8.05 8.25 10.78
N LEU A 90 -7.22 8.37 9.74
CA LEU A 90 -7.70 8.45 8.35
C LEU A 90 -7.61 7.07 7.68
N HIS A 91 -8.68 6.61 7.02
CA HIS A 91 -8.60 5.48 6.10
C HIS A 91 -8.39 6.00 4.68
N SER A 92 -7.27 5.64 4.04
CA SER A 92 -7.01 5.95 2.63
C SER A 92 -7.67 4.89 1.74
N HIS A 93 -8.81 5.23 1.15
CA HIS A 93 -9.66 4.28 0.44
C HIS A 93 -9.22 4.04 -1.00
N ILE A 94 -9.08 5.10 -1.80
CA ILE A 94 -8.75 5.01 -3.23
C ILE A 94 -7.55 5.92 -3.49
N ALA A 95 -6.54 5.42 -4.19
CA ALA A 95 -5.39 6.23 -4.62
C ALA A 95 -4.89 5.73 -5.97
N GLY A 96 -4.99 6.57 -6.98
CA GLY A 96 -4.72 6.22 -8.37
C GLY A 96 -3.98 7.29 -9.12
N VAL A 97 -3.06 6.86 -9.96
CA VAL A 97 -2.33 7.73 -10.86
C VAL A 97 -2.29 7.06 -12.23
N ASP A 98 -2.56 7.84 -13.26
CA ASP A 98 -2.54 7.45 -14.67
C ASP A 98 -1.13 6.96 -15.07
N ASP A 99 -1.07 5.90 -15.86
CA ASP A 99 0.21 5.31 -16.29
C ASP A 99 1.07 6.27 -17.13
N SER A 100 0.46 7.29 -17.75
CA SER A 100 1.19 8.34 -18.49
C SER A 100 2.20 9.12 -17.64
N VAL A 101 2.07 9.08 -16.31
CA VAL A 101 3.02 9.73 -15.38
C VAL A 101 3.79 8.73 -14.52
N ARG A 102 3.81 7.45 -14.90
CA ARG A 102 4.61 6.40 -14.26
C ARG A 102 6.11 6.76 -14.24
N GLY A 103 6.82 6.25 -13.23
CA GLY A 103 8.27 6.46 -13.06
C GLY A 103 8.67 7.80 -12.41
N ARG A 104 7.72 8.68 -12.10
CA ARG A 104 7.98 10.01 -11.52
C ARG A 104 7.77 10.10 -10.02
N ASN A 105 7.57 8.96 -9.34
CA ASN A 105 7.23 8.89 -7.93
C ASN A 105 5.96 9.70 -7.55
N VAL A 106 5.01 9.86 -8.47
CA VAL A 106 3.76 10.59 -8.20
C VAL A 106 2.98 9.98 -7.04
N GLY A 107 2.90 8.65 -6.95
CA GLY A 107 2.26 7.98 -5.81
C GLY A 107 2.92 8.32 -4.46
N PHE A 108 4.24 8.52 -4.42
CA PHE A 108 4.94 8.99 -3.22
C PHE A 108 4.54 10.44 -2.90
N ALA A 109 4.51 11.34 -3.89
CA ALA A 109 4.06 12.71 -3.70
C ALA A 109 2.61 12.79 -3.17
N VAL A 110 1.71 11.95 -3.69
CA VAL A 110 0.33 11.82 -3.21
C VAL A 110 0.29 11.44 -1.73
N LYS A 111 1.07 10.46 -1.32
CA LYS A 111 1.10 10.01 0.08
C LYS A 111 1.76 11.04 1.00
N GLN A 112 2.80 11.73 0.56
CA GLN A 112 3.40 12.82 1.33
C GLN A 112 2.44 13.99 1.52
N HIS A 113 1.67 14.35 0.49
CA HIS A 113 0.58 15.32 0.62
C HIS A 113 -0.51 14.84 1.58
N GLN A 114 -0.92 13.56 1.49
CA GLN A 114 -1.90 12.97 2.42
C GLN A 114 -1.41 13.02 3.88
N ARG A 115 -0.12 12.74 4.11
CA ARG A 115 0.53 12.88 5.42
C ARG A 115 0.52 14.32 5.93
N ALA A 116 0.87 15.30 5.09
CA ALA A 116 0.85 16.71 5.47
C ALA A 116 -0.57 17.19 5.81
N TRP A 117 -1.56 16.82 4.99
CA TRP A 117 -2.97 17.16 5.20
C TRP A 117 -3.51 16.58 6.52
N ALA A 118 -3.15 15.33 6.83
CA ALA A 118 -3.57 14.65 8.05
C ALA A 118 -2.94 15.28 9.30
N LEU A 119 -1.62 15.53 9.28
CA LEU A 119 -0.91 16.16 10.40
C LEU A 119 -1.33 17.62 10.65
N ALA A 120 -1.82 18.32 9.63
CA ALA A 120 -2.40 19.66 9.80
C ALA A 120 -3.77 19.64 10.51
N ARG A 121 -4.37 18.45 10.69
CA ARG A 121 -5.67 18.22 11.31
C ARG A 121 -5.56 17.30 12.54
N ASP A 122 -4.37 17.23 13.14
CA ASP A 122 -4.06 16.41 14.30
C ASP A 122 -4.33 14.90 14.13
N ILE A 123 -4.39 14.43 12.88
CA ILE A 123 -4.49 13.00 12.55
C ILE A 123 -3.07 12.46 12.41
N THR A 124 -2.69 11.55 13.31
CA THR A 124 -1.32 10.99 13.36
C THR A 124 -1.18 9.63 12.70
N THR A 125 -2.29 9.03 12.26
CA THR A 125 -2.29 7.68 11.70
C THR A 125 -3.15 7.60 10.44
N ILE A 126 -2.65 6.92 9.41
CA ILE A 126 -3.42 6.57 8.20
C ILE A 126 -3.41 5.06 8.01
N THR A 127 -4.54 4.45 7.66
CA THR A 127 -4.65 3.02 7.34
C THR A 127 -5.14 2.79 5.91
N TRP A 128 -4.72 1.69 5.29
CA TRP A 128 -5.26 1.19 4.02
C TRP A 128 -4.85 -0.27 3.83
N THR A 129 -5.45 -0.92 2.84
CA THR A 129 -5.11 -2.29 2.45
C THR A 129 -4.38 -2.31 1.12
N PHE A 130 -3.58 -3.36 0.88
CA PHE A 130 -3.04 -3.67 -0.45
C PHE A 130 -2.98 -5.19 -0.66
N ASP A 131 -2.89 -5.65 -1.92
CA ASP A 131 -2.70 -7.09 -2.21
C ASP A 131 -1.26 -7.52 -1.83
N PRO A 132 -1.10 -8.46 -0.87
CA PRO A 132 0.22 -8.86 -0.37
C PRO A 132 1.10 -9.59 -1.40
N LEU A 133 0.54 -10.08 -2.51
CA LEU A 133 1.32 -10.68 -3.60
C LEU A 133 1.92 -9.66 -4.56
N ILE A 134 1.58 -8.36 -4.43
CA ILE A 134 2.10 -7.33 -5.32
C ILE A 134 3.37 -6.72 -4.74
N SER A 135 4.53 -7.23 -5.19
CA SER A 135 5.88 -6.82 -4.74
C SER A 135 6.10 -5.30 -4.76
N ARG A 136 5.65 -4.61 -5.82
CA ARG A 136 5.79 -3.15 -5.88
C ARG A 136 4.99 -2.42 -4.78
N ASN A 137 3.84 -2.96 -4.40
CA ASN A 137 3.00 -2.38 -3.35
C ASN A 137 3.60 -2.68 -1.99
N ALA A 138 4.09 -3.91 -1.77
CA ALA A 138 4.80 -4.28 -0.54
C ALA A 138 6.02 -3.38 -0.32
N TYR A 139 6.89 -3.24 -1.33
CA TYR A 139 8.05 -2.36 -1.26
C TYR A 139 7.67 -0.89 -1.07
N PHE A 140 6.65 -0.41 -1.80
CA PHE A 140 6.19 0.97 -1.69
C PHE A 140 5.66 1.28 -0.28
N ASN A 141 4.77 0.44 0.25
CA ASN A 141 4.16 0.67 1.56
C ASN A 141 5.16 0.50 2.70
N LEU A 142 5.92 -0.60 2.72
CA LEU A 142 6.76 -0.94 3.88
C LEU A 142 8.11 -0.21 3.85
N THR A 143 8.74 -0.09 2.67
CA THR A 143 10.06 0.53 2.56
C THR A 143 9.98 2.00 2.18
N LYS A 144 9.22 2.37 1.14
CA LYS A 144 9.21 3.77 0.69
C LYS A 144 8.38 4.70 1.57
N LEU A 145 7.30 4.22 2.20
CA LEU A 145 6.50 5.04 3.11
C LEU A 145 6.86 4.80 4.58
N GLY A 146 7.35 3.60 4.92
CA GLY A 146 7.54 3.20 6.32
C GLY A 146 6.21 2.89 7.02
N ALA A 147 5.22 2.37 6.29
CA ALA A 147 3.99 1.84 6.87
C ALA A 147 4.20 0.41 7.37
N GLU A 148 3.50 0.04 8.43
CA GLU A 148 3.68 -1.23 9.12
C GLU A 148 2.44 -2.11 8.93
N PRO A 149 2.60 -3.39 8.54
CA PRO A 149 1.49 -4.32 8.48
C PRO A 149 0.88 -4.55 9.86
N SER A 150 -0.44 -4.44 9.96
CA SER A 150 -1.17 -4.66 11.21
C SER A 150 -2.04 -5.91 11.18
N GLU A 151 -2.56 -6.31 10.01
CA GLU A 151 -3.48 -7.44 9.90
C GLU A 151 -3.46 -8.05 8.49
N TYR A 152 -3.58 -9.38 8.41
CA TYR A 152 -3.82 -10.10 7.17
C TYR A 152 -5.31 -10.43 7.06
N LEU A 153 -5.97 -9.91 6.03
CA LEU A 153 -7.41 -10.05 5.80
C LEU A 153 -7.63 -11.01 4.62
N ALA A 154 -8.11 -12.21 4.92
CA ALA A 154 -8.39 -13.22 3.91
C ALA A 154 -9.67 -12.89 3.12
N ASP A 155 -9.60 -12.97 1.79
CA ASP A 155 -10.69 -12.74 0.84
C ASP A 155 -11.58 -11.51 1.17
N PHE A 156 -10.93 -10.40 1.52
CA PHE A 156 -11.57 -9.29 2.21
C PHE A 156 -12.70 -8.61 1.43
N TYR A 157 -12.58 -8.54 0.10
CA TYR A 157 -13.60 -7.96 -0.78
C TYR A 157 -14.42 -9.01 -1.53
N GLY A 158 -14.18 -10.31 -1.29
CA GLY A 158 -14.74 -11.40 -2.08
C GLY A 158 -14.34 -11.34 -3.56
N THR A 159 -15.18 -11.90 -4.42
CA THR A 159 -14.98 -11.88 -5.89
C THR A 159 -15.19 -10.48 -6.46
N MET A 160 -14.09 -9.81 -6.83
CA MET A 160 -14.11 -8.55 -7.58
C MET A 160 -14.25 -8.81 -9.09
N GLN A 161 -14.98 -7.94 -9.79
CA GLN A 161 -15.22 -8.03 -11.24
C GLN A 161 -14.41 -7.04 -12.09
N ASP A 162 -13.46 -6.30 -11.50
CA ASP A 162 -12.58 -5.40 -12.26
C ASP A 162 -11.45 -6.15 -12.99
N GLU A 163 -10.89 -5.57 -14.07
CA GLU A 163 -9.82 -6.20 -14.88
C GLU A 163 -8.58 -6.58 -14.04
N VAL A 164 -8.37 -5.93 -12.90
CA VAL A 164 -7.20 -6.11 -12.03
C VAL A 164 -7.36 -7.33 -11.11
N ASN A 165 -8.56 -7.64 -10.65
CA ASN A 165 -8.83 -8.65 -9.61
C ASN A 165 -9.81 -9.75 -10.05
N ALA A 166 -10.34 -9.70 -11.27
CA ALA A 166 -11.33 -10.64 -11.80
C ALA A 166 -11.01 -12.11 -11.48
N GLY A 167 -11.93 -12.77 -10.77
CA GLY A 167 -11.93 -14.22 -10.55
C GLY A 167 -10.93 -14.73 -9.50
N THR A 168 -10.37 -13.87 -8.65
CA THR A 168 -9.43 -14.28 -7.58
C THR A 168 -9.83 -13.78 -6.20
N GLU A 169 -9.52 -14.56 -5.16
CA GLU A 169 -9.76 -14.17 -3.78
C GLU A 169 -8.90 -12.95 -3.40
N THR A 170 -9.52 -12.01 -2.69
CA THR A 170 -8.98 -10.66 -2.49
C THR A 170 -8.30 -10.50 -1.15
N ASP A 171 -7.26 -11.29 -0.92
CA ASP A 171 -6.41 -11.12 0.25
C ASP A 171 -5.83 -9.72 0.32
N ARG A 172 -5.88 -9.13 1.52
CA ARG A 172 -5.44 -7.78 1.81
C ARG A 172 -4.52 -7.77 3.02
N LEU A 173 -3.40 -7.08 2.90
CA LEU A 173 -2.59 -6.70 4.03
C LEU A 173 -3.01 -5.29 4.47
N LEU A 174 -3.63 -5.19 5.65
CA LEU A 174 -3.91 -3.91 6.28
C LEU A 174 -2.59 -3.35 6.81
N VAL A 175 -2.29 -2.11 6.43
CA VAL A 175 -1.15 -1.36 6.95
C VAL A 175 -1.61 -0.16 7.74
N ARG A 176 -0.79 0.19 8.71
CA ARG A 176 -0.90 1.39 9.55
C ARG A 176 0.33 2.25 9.32
N TRP A 177 0.11 3.51 8.98
CA TRP A 177 1.17 4.48 8.73
C TRP A 177 1.18 5.52 9.84
N GLU A 178 2.11 5.35 10.78
CA GLU A 178 2.33 6.28 11.88
C GLU A 178 3.09 7.51 11.39
N LEU A 179 2.37 8.60 11.19
CA LEU A 179 2.86 9.76 10.45
C LEU A 179 3.98 10.50 11.17
N THR A 180 4.01 10.45 12.50
CA THR A 180 5.07 11.02 13.35
C THR A 180 6.15 10.00 13.73
N GLY A 181 5.96 8.72 13.37
CA GLY A 181 6.89 7.64 13.67
C GLY A 181 8.21 7.78 12.92
N GLU A 182 9.26 7.18 13.47
CA GLU A 182 10.62 7.24 12.94
C GLU A 182 10.70 6.76 11.48
N HIS A 183 10.03 5.65 11.15
CA HIS A 183 10.03 5.08 9.81
C HIS A 183 9.41 6.01 8.76
N ALA A 184 8.27 6.63 9.09
CA ALA A 184 7.59 7.57 8.19
C ALA A 184 8.38 8.87 8.03
N ALA A 185 8.90 9.42 9.13
CA ALA A 185 9.70 10.63 9.11
C ALA A 185 11.02 10.43 8.35
N GLY A 186 11.72 9.31 8.56
CA GLY A 186 12.93 8.94 7.84
C GLY A 186 12.67 8.78 6.34
N SER A 187 11.60 8.08 5.98
CA SER A 187 11.19 7.91 4.58
C SER A 187 10.89 9.26 3.90
N ALA A 188 10.16 10.16 4.58
CA ALA A 188 9.88 11.51 4.12
C ALA A 188 11.15 12.36 3.92
N ALA A 189 12.16 12.15 4.77
CA ALA A 189 13.46 12.82 4.69
C ALA A 189 14.42 12.22 3.66
N GLY A 190 14.03 11.12 2.98
CA GLY A 190 14.87 10.44 1.98
C GLY A 190 15.81 9.38 2.56
N THR A 191 15.63 9.00 3.82
CA THR A 191 16.38 7.93 4.52
C THR A 191 15.43 6.81 4.94
N PRO A 192 14.80 6.08 4.00
CA PRO A 192 13.91 4.98 4.33
C PRO A 192 14.69 3.85 5.02
N ARG A 193 14.06 3.19 5.99
CA ARG A 193 14.60 1.96 6.57
C ARG A 193 14.57 0.86 5.51
N THR A 194 15.73 0.29 5.21
CA THR A 194 15.84 -0.85 4.29
C THR A 194 16.17 -2.11 5.06
N VAL A 195 15.51 -3.22 4.71
CA VAL A 195 15.83 -4.55 5.22
C VAL A 195 16.48 -5.40 4.13
N THR A 196 17.32 -6.34 4.54
CA THR A 196 17.96 -7.34 3.68
C THR A 196 17.58 -8.73 4.15
N ALA A 197 17.35 -9.65 3.21
CA ALA A 197 17.15 -11.05 3.53
C ALA A 197 18.51 -11.75 3.68
N ASP A 198 18.99 -11.93 4.91
CA ASP A 198 20.14 -12.80 5.16
C ASP A 198 19.67 -14.25 5.31
N VAL A 199 19.51 -14.92 4.16
CA VAL A 199 19.12 -16.35 4.08
C VAL A 199 20.15 -17.29 4.71
N THR A 200 21.38 -16.82 4.96
CA THR A 200 22.46 -17.60 5.59
C THR A 200 22.61 -17.34 7.08
N GLY A 201 21.78 -16.44 7.63
CA GLY A 201 21.82 -16.08 9.04
C GLY A 201 21.58 -17.31 9.93
N PRO A 202 22.29 -17.44 11.07
CA PRO A 202 22.28 -18.66 11.88
C PRO A 202 20.91 -19.00 12.49
N ARG A 203 19.99 -18.03 12.55
CA ARG A 203 18.60 -18.21 13.03
C ARG A 203 17.56 -17.76 12.00
N THR A 204 17.97 -17.64 10.73
CA THR A 204 17.06 -17.33 9.63
C THR A 204 16.49 -18.63 9.06
N VAL A 205 15.19 -18.66 8.81
CA VAL A 205 14.54 -19.75 8.06
C VAL A 205 13.69 -19.19 6.92
N VAL A 206 13.51 -20.01 5.89
CA VAL A 206 12.64 -19.71 4.76
C VAL A 206 11.33 -20.46 4.94
N ALA A 207 10.23 -19.72 5.13
CA ALA A 207 8.90 -20.27 5.33
C ALA A 207 8.10 -20.41 4.03
N LEU A 208 8.43 -19.60 3.02
CA LEU A 208 7.84 -19.69 1.69
C LEU A 208 8.86 -19.27 0.64
N ASP A 209 9.07 -20.12 -0.37
CA ASP A 209 9.90 -19.82 -1.55
C ASP A 209 9.29 -20.40 -2.83
N ALA A 210 9.90 -20.15 -3.98
CA ALA A 210 9.58 -20.78 -5.24
C ALA A 210 10.39 -22.07 -5.44
N LYS A 211 9.72 -23.13 -5.87
CA LYS A 211 10.35 -24.34 -6.43
C LYS A 211 10.95 -24.05 -7.81
N PRO A 212 11.82 -24.92 -8.34
CA PRO A 212 12.32 -24.81 -9.72
C PRO A 212 11.23 -24.76 -10.79
N ASP A 213 10.05 -25.35 -10.53
CA ASP A 213 8.88 -25.32 -11.41
C ASP A 213 8.01 -24.06 -11.22
N GLY A 214 8.41 -23.12 -10.35
CA GLY A 214 7.69 -21.88 -10.06
C GLY A 214 6.56 -22.01 -9.04
N ARG A 215 6.24 -23.21 -8.54
CA ARG A 215 5.21 -23.43 -7.53
C ARG A 215 5.68 -23.03 -6.13
N PRO A 216 4.77 -22.64 -5.22
CA PRO A 216 5.16 -22.32 -3.86
C PRO A 216 5.71 -23.57 -3.12
N ALA A 217 6.79 -23.37 -2.37
CA ALA A 217 7.38 -24.30 -1.42
C ALA A 217 7.23 -23.74 -0.01
N VAL A 218 6.36 -24.36 0.80
CA VAL A 218 6.28 -24.07 2.23
C VAL A 218 7.48 -24.71 2.94
N GLY A 219 8.15 -23.92 3.77
CA GLY A 219 9.33 -24.33 4.52
C GLY A 219 9.17 -24.18 6.03
N ARG A 220 10.30 -23.98 6.71
CA ARG A 220 10.37 -23.89 8.17
C ARG A 220 9.93 -22.51 8.66
N ARG A 221 9.29 -22.49 9.83
CA ARG A 221 8.80 -21.26 10.50
C ARG A 221 9.40 -21.05 11.89
N ASP A 222 10.27 -21.95 12.34
CA ASP A 222 10.77 -22.05 13.71
C ASP A 222 12.06 -21.24 13.98
N GLY A 223 12.50 -20.39 13.05
CA GLY A 223 13.61 -19.44 13.24
C GLY A 223 13.21 -18.15 13.97
N ASP A 224 14.19 -17.32 14.31
CA ASP A 224 13.94 -15.98 14.88
C ASP A 224 13.58 -15.00 13.77
N THR A 225 14.27 -15.10 12.63
CA THR A 225 13.92 -14.38 11.41
C THR A 225 13.30 -15.35 10.42
N VAL A 226 12.11 -15.04 9.94
CA VAL A 226 11.40 -15.86 8.95
C VAL A 226 11.25 -15.07 7.66
N LEU A 227 11.66 -15.68 6.56
CA LEU A 227 11.58 -15.11 5.23
C LEU A 227 10.43 -15.74 4.44
N VAL A 228 9.60 -14.89 3.84
CA VAL A 228 8.45 -15.29 3.01
C VAL A 228 8.55 -14.62 1.66
N ARG A 229 8.88 -15.40 0.61
CA ARG A 229 8.96 -14.91 -0.76
C ARG A 229 7.58 -14.82 -1.39
N ILE A 230 7.41 -13.86 -2.29
CA ILE A 230 6.29 -13.80 -3.23
C ILE A 230 6.79 -13.85 -4.69
N PRO A 231 5.93 -14.22 -5.66
CA PRO A 231 6.28 -14.18 -7.07
C PRO A 231 6.71 -12.78 -7.51
N ALA A 232 7.76 -12.67 -8.32
CA ALA A 232 8.23 -11.38 -8.83
C ALA A 232 7.14 -10.67 -9.65
N GLU A 233 6.43 -11.43 -10.50
CA GLU A 233 5.43 -10.91 -11.45
C GLU A 233 4.05 -11.51 -11.19
N ALA A 234 3.52 -11.33 -9.97
CA ALA A 234 2.25 -11.93 -9.55
C ALA A 234 1.03 -11.50 -10.41
N GLU A 235 1.07 -10.32 -11.02
CA GLU A 235 0.02 -9.86 -11.94
C GLU A 235 0.05 -10.58 -13.28
N GLU A 236 1.24 -10.73 -13.85
CA GLU A 236 1.40 -11.49 -15.08
C GLU A 236 1.02 -12.95 -14.84
N LEU A 237 1.45 -13.52 -13.71
CA LEU A 237 1.07 -14.87 -13.32
C LEU A 237 -0.45 -15.04 -13.22
N ARG A 238 -1.16 -14.05 -12.66
CA ARG A 238 -2.64 -14.05 -12.58
C ARG A 238 -3.29 -14.11 -13.97
N ARG A 239 -2.66 -13.51 -14.98
CA ARG A 239 -3.14 -13.45 -16.35
C ARG A 239 -2.79 -14.71 -17.15
N THR A 240 -1.58 -15.24 -16.97
CA THR A 240 -1.04 -16.32 -17.80
C THR A 240 -1.26 -17.71 -17.22
N ASP A 241 -1.28 -17.85 -15.89
CA ASP A 241 -1.51 -19.10 -15.17
C ASP A 241 -2.33 -18.87 -13.89
N PRO A 242 -3.66 -18.66 -14.03
CA PRO A 242 -4.54 -18.43 -12.89
C PRO A 242 -4.51 -19.55 -11.82
N PRO A 243 -4.43 -20.86 -12.17
CA PRO A 243 -4.24 -21.92 -11.19
C PRO A 243 -2.99 -21.73 -10.33
N LEU A 244 -1.84 -21.44 -10.93
CA LEU A 244 -0.59 -21.20 -10.19
C LEU A 244 -0.66 -19.92 -9.34
N ALA A 245 -1.28 -18.85 -9.84
CA ALA A 245 -1.52 -17.64 -9.06
C ALA A 245 -2.36 -17.91 -7.80
N ARG A 246 -3.35 -18.80 -7.90
CA ARG A 246 -4.18 -19.24 -6.77
C ARG A 246 -3.39 -20.11 -5.78
N GLU A 247 -2.52 -21.00 -6.25
CA GLU A 247 -1.62 -21.76 -5.36
C GLU A 247 -0.75 -20.82 -4.51
N TRP A 248 -0.18 -19.78 -5.14
CA TRP A 248 0.58 -18.75 -4.42
C TRP A 248 -0.26 -17.95 -3.43
N ARG A 249 -1.51 -17.61 -3.78
CA ARG A 249 -2.47 -16.94 -2.89
C ARG A 249 -2.66 -17.75 -1.60
N TYR A 250 -2.97 -19.03 -1.73
CA TYR A 250 -3.23 -19.90 -0.58
C TYR A 250 -1.98 -20.17 0.24
N ALA A 251 -0.84 -20.40 -0.40
CA ALA A 251 0.43 -20.58 0.30
C ALA A 251 0.82 -19.32 1.09
N LEU A 252 0.65 -18.13 0.50
CA LEU A 252 0.95 -16.87 1.20
C LEU A 252 -0.02 -16.64 2.36
N ARG A 253 -1.32 -16.90 2.17
CA ARG A 253 -2.32 -16.80 3.25
C ARG A 253 -1.97 -17.70 4.42
N GLU A 254 -1.65 -18.96 4.15
CA GLU A 254 -1.31 -19.93 5.18
C GLU A 254 -0.03 -19.53 5.93
N VAL A 255 0.99 -19.07 5.20
CA VAL A 255 2.30 -18.76 5.78
C VAL A 255 2.33 -17.36 6.42
N LEU A 256 2.14 -16.30 5.62
CA LEU A 256 2.23 -14.91 6.10
C LEU A 256 1.06 -14.58 7.04
N GLY A 257 -0.16 -14.96 6.63
CA GLY A 257 -1.35 -14.75 7.46
C GLY A 257 -1.27 -15.52 8.76
N GLY A 258 -0.81 -16.78 8.73
CA GLY A 258 -0.58 -17.59 9.93
C GLY A 258 0.44 -16.97 10.88
N LEU A 259 1.62 -16.57 10.38
CA LEU A 259 2.65 -15.91 11.20
C LEU A 259 2.14 -14.62 11.86
N MET A 260 1.37 -13.81 11.14
CA MET A 260 0.79 -12.58 11.69
C MET A 260 -0.30 -12.87 12.73
N ALA A 261 -1.14 -13.89 12.51
CA ALA A 261 -2.14 -14.32 13.47
C ALA A 261 -1.52 -14.88 14.76
N GLU A 262 -0.33 -15.47 14.67
CA GLU A 262 0.51 -15.88 15.81
C GLU A 262 1.20 -14.69 16.53
N GLY A 263 0.99 -13.45 16.07
CA GLY A 263 1.53 -12.24 16.68
C GLY A 263 2.96 -11.88 16.23
N HIS A 264 3.50 -12.56 15.21
CA HIS A 264 4.81 -12.22 14.65
C HIS A 264 4.75 -10.96 13.78
N THR A 265 5.82 -10.17 13.79
CA THR A 265 5.82 -8.83 13.20
C THR A 265 6.53 -8.83 11.84
N VAL A 266 5.85 -8.33 10.80
CA VAL A 266 6.51 -8.02 9.53
C VAL A 266 7.36 -6.76 9.69
N THR A 267 8.67 -6.88 9.56
CA THR A 267 9.63 -5.78 9.80
C THR A 267 10.07 -5.07 8.53
N GLY A 268 9.76 -5.62 7.36
CA GLY A 268 9.99 -4.96 6.09
C GLY A 268 9.79 -5.87 4.89
N PHE A 269 10.07 -5.31 3.71
CA PHE A 269 10.03 -6.02 2.45
C PHE A 269 11.30 -5.71 1.64
N THR A 270 12.00 -6.74 1.17
CA THR A 270 13.26 -6.57 0.43
C THR A 270 13.02 -6.30 -1.05
N ARG A 271 14.03 -5.76 -1.75
CA ARG A 271 13.93 -5.50 -3.20
C ARG A 271 13.80 -6.78 -4.04
N ASP A 272 14.33 -7.89 -3.55
CA ASP A 272 14.33 -9.19 -4.21
C ASP A 272 13.10 -10.06 -3.83
N GLY A 273 12.10 -9.48 -3.18
CA GLY A 273 10.76 -10.08 -3.09
C GLY A 273 10.45 -10.83 -1.80
N TRP A 274 11.12 -10.50 -0.68
CA TRP A 274 10.89 -11.14 0.61
C TRP A 274 10.17 -10.23 1.60
N TYR A 275 9.11 -10.72 2.22
CA TYR A 275 8.72 -10.24 3.54
C TYR A 275 9.71 -10.78 4.57
N VAL A 276 10.13 -9.90 5.48
CA VAL A 276 10.99 -10.26 6.62
C VAL A 276 10.15 -10.20 7.88
N ILE A 277 10.02 -11.32 8.57
CA ILE A 277 9.22 -11.45 9.78
C ILE A 277 10.16 -11.69 10.96
N ASP A 278 9.98 -10.89 12.00
CA ASP A 278 10.62 -11.09 13.29
C ASP A 278 9.67 -11.87 14.21
N ARG A 279 10.10 -13.07 14.60
CA ARG A 279 9.41 -13.87 15.60
C ARG A 279 9.90 -13.40 16.96
N ARG A 280 9.20 -12.42 17.54
CA ARG A 280 9.40 -12.09 18.96
C ARG A 280 9.26 -13.38 19.75
N GLN A 281 10.33 -13.83 20.40
CA GLN A 281 10.19 -14.84 21.43
C GLN A 281 9.40 -14.18 22.57
N GLU A 282 8.25 -14.76 22.92
CA GLU A 282 7.66 -14.47 24.23
C GLU A 282 8.77 -14.70 25.25
N SER A 283 9.19 -13.62 25.92
CA SER A 283 9.92 -13.78 27.17
C SER A 283 8.98 -14.54 28.07
N GLN A 284 9.31 -15.80 28.36
CA GLN A 284 8.59 -16.60 29.35
C GLN A 284 8.49 -15.75 30.62
N ALA A 285 7.27 -15.30 30.92
CA ALA A 285 6.92 -14.66 32.18
C ALA A 285 6.66 -15.72 33.24
#